data_AF-A0A7C8YYZ8-F1
#
_entry.id   AF-A0A7C8YYZ8-F1
#
_cell.length_a   1.000
_cell.length_b   1.000
_cell.length_c   1.000
_cell.angle_alpha   90.00
_cell.angle_beta   90.00
_cell.angle_gamma   90.00
#
_symmetry.space_group_name_H-M   'P 1'
#
loop_
_entity.id
_entity.type
_entity.pdbx_description
1 polymer ?
#
loop_
_entity_poly.entity_id
_entity_poly.type
_entity_poly.pdbx_seq_one_letter_code
_entity_poly.pdbx_strand_id
1 'polypeptide(L)'
;LGLPFEGDQCKVVDDLRERYFGPSYELESHDRYPEIWALDEKNPFECPEGGESAADVVSRLARAIQLMEDSFEGCAILVVSHGDPLQLLQTVLNAAKEQEASNCFDFAS
;
A
#
# COMPACT_ATOMS: atom_id res chain seq x y z
N LEU A 1 16.80 -0.49 -18.84
CA LEU A 1 15.69 -1.47 -18.74
C LEU A 1 15.18 -1.97 -20.09
N GLY A 2 15.44 -1.29 -21.23
CA GLY A 2 15.19 -1.88 -22.56
C GLY A 2 13.73 -2.24 -22.83
N LEU A 3 12.79 -1.67 -22.06
CA LEU A 3 11.36 -1.89 -22.21
C LEU A 3 10.85 -0.97 -23.33
N PRO A 4 10.22 -1.50 -24.39
CA PRO A 4 9.57 -0.69 -25.41
C PRO A 4 8.34 -0.02 -24.79
N PHE A 5 8.36 1.30 -24.64
CA PHE A 5 7.20 2.10 -24.27
C PHE A 5 6.35 2.38 -25.52
N GLU A 6 5.78 1.35 -26.13
CA GLU A 6 4.73 1.53 -27.14
C GLU A 6 3.38 1.68 -26.44
N GLY A 7 2.99 2.93 -26.14
CA GLY A 7 1.63 3.30 -25.73
C GLY A 7 1.55 4.32 -24.59
N ASP A 8 0.66 5.32 -24.73
CA ASP A 8 0.23 6.18 -23.63
C ASP A 8 -0.69 5.38 -22.69
N GLN A 9 -0.16 4.88 -21.57
CA GLN A 9 -1.00 4.28 -20.53
C GLN A 9 -0.55 4.70 -19.12
N CYS A 10 -0.37 6.00 -18.90
CA CYS A 10 -0.40 6.54 -17.55
C CYS A 10 -1.86 6.53 -17.07
N LYS A 11 -2.25 5.51 -16.28
CA LYS A 11 -3.58 5.41 -15.68
C LYS A 11 -3.55 6.01 -14.29
N VAL A 12 -4.31 7.08 -14.08
CA VAL A 12 -4.52 7.64 -12.74
C VAL A 12 -5.43 6.70 -11.97
N VAL A 13 -4.99 6.30 -10.78
CA VAL A 13 -5.74 5.44 -9.85
C VAL A 13 -5.77 6.14 -8.50
N ASP A 14 -6.94 6.66 -8.13
CA ASP A 14 -7.10 7.44 -6.89
C ASP A 14 -6.70 6.66 -5.63
N ASP A 15 -6.89 5.34 -5.66
CA ASP A 15 -6.50 4.42 -4.59
C ASP A 15 -4.97 4.34 -4.37
N LEU A 16 -4.14 5.00 -5.19
CA LEU A 16 -2.68 5.15 -5.02
C LEU A 16 -2.26 6.48 -4.37
N ARG A 17 -3.18 7.35 -3.97
CA ARG A 17 -2.85 8.63 -3.31
C ARG A 17 -2.14 8.45 -1.97
N GLU A 18 -1.54 9.51 -1.45
CA GLU A 18 -0.98 9.57 -0.09
C GLU A 18 -2.06 9.28 0.98
N ARG A 19 -1.64 8.74 2.13
CA ARG A 19 -2.52 8.56 3.29
C ARG A 19 -3.02 9.93 3.75
N TYR A 20 -4.32 10.02 3.97
CA TYR A 20 -4.93 11.18 4.59
C TYR A 20 -4.82 11.05 6.11
N PHE A 21 -4.02 11.89 6.76
CA PHE A 21 -3.74 11.82 8.20
C PHE A 21 -4.80 12.53 9.06
N GLY A 22 -5.79 13.16 8.43
CA GLY A 22 -6.85 13.89 9.11
C GLY A 22 -6.47 15.34 9.46
N PRO A 23 -7.45 16.17 9.88
CA PRO A 23 -7.29 17.61 9.97
C PRO A 23 -6.19 18.09 10.93
N SER A 24 -5.88 17.29 11.96
CA SER A 24 -4.89 17.64 13.00
C SER A 24 -3.44 17.35 12.59
N TYR A 25 -3.22 16.57 11.53
CA TYR A 25 -1.90 16.10 11.10
C TYR A 25 -1.58 16.46 9.65
N GLU A 26 -2.58 16.74 8.83
CA GLU A 26 -2.36 17.22 7.46
C GLU A 26 -1.62 18.55 7.42
N LEU A 27 -0.67 18.65 6.49
CA LEU A 27 0.22 19.82 6.30
C LEU A 27 1.13 20.15 7.49
N GLU A 28 1.17 19.30 8.51
CA GLU A 28 2.10 19.43 9.64
C GLU A 28 3.49 18.87 9.29
N SER A 29 4.46 19.11 10.19
CA SER A 29 5.82 18.56 10.04
C SER A 29 5.81 17.02 10.08
N HIS A 30 6.71 16.40 9.32
CA HIS A 30 6.99 14.96 9.38
C HIS A 30 7.42 14.50 10.78
N ASP A 31 7.81 15.43 11.67
CA ASP A 31 8.12 15.14 13.08
C ASP A 31 6.93 14.57 13.86
N ARG A 32 5.71 14.69 13.32
CA ARG A 32 4.49 14.09 13.87
C ARG A 32 4.29 12.63 13.50
N TYR A 33 4.98 12.12 12.49
CA TYR A 33 4.80 10.73 12.05
C TYR A 33 5.02 9.67 13.13
N PRO A 34 5.96 9.81 14.08
CA PRO A 34 6.08 8.88 15.21
C PRO A 34 4.80 8.71 16.03
N GLU A 35 3.96 9.75 16.13
CA GLU A 35 2.68 9.67 16.82
C GLU A 35 1.69 8.79 16.06
N ILE A 36 1.66 8.91 14.72
CA ILE A 36 0.81 8.09 13.85
C ILE A 36 1.29 6.63 13.80
N TRP A 37 2.60 6.41 13.63
CA TRP A 37 3.15 5.06 13.60
C TRP A 37 2.97 4.31 14.92
N ALA A 38 2.99 5.01 16.06
CA ALA A 38 2.68 4.40 17.35
C ALA A 38 1.21 3.93 17.44
N LEU A 39 0.28 4.63 16.77
CA LEU A 39 -1.11 4.17 16.64
C LEU A 39 -1.19 2.93 15.74
N ASP A 40 -0.51 2.95 14.59
CA ASP A 40 -0.49 1.83 13.65
C ASP A 40 0.10 0.56 14.29
N GLU A 41 1.20 0.68 15.04
CA GLU A 41 1.86 -0.43 15.75
C GLU A 41 0.95 -1.05 16.81
N LYS A 42 0.20 -0.22 17.53
CA LYS A 42 -0.74 -0.67 18.54
C LYS A 42 -1.95 -1.38 17.91
N ASN A 43 -2.52 -0.78 16.87
CA ASN A 43 -3.70 -1.30 16.21
C ASN A 43 -3.83 -0.72 14.78
N PRO A 44 -3.64 -1.52 13.72
CA PRO A 44 -3.68 -1.02 12.34
C PRO A 44 -5.08 -0.58 11.88
N PHE A 45 -6.12 -0.85 12.68
CA PHE A 45 -7.49 -0.42 12.43
C PHE A 45 -7.87 0.87 13.17
N GLU A 46 -7.00 1.40 14.05
CA GLU A 46 -7.19 2.73 14.65
C GLU A 46 -6.82 3.81 13.63
N CYS A 47 -7.64 4.87 13.56
CA CYS A 47 -7.40 6.03 12.71
C CYS A 47 -7.19 7.30 13.55
N PRO A 48 -6.35 8.25 13.09
CA PRO A 48 -6.37 9.61 13.62
C PRO A 48 -7.74 10.25 13.35
N GLU A 49 -8.12 11.24 14.16
CA GLU A 49 -9.44 11.87 14.04
C GLU A 49 -9.69 12.39 12.61
N GLY A 50 -10.70 11.81 11.96
CA GLY A 50 -11.09 12.16 10.59
C GLY A 50 -10.13 11.69 9.49
N GLY A 51 -9.03 11.02 9.81
CA GLY A 51 -8.07 10.47 8.84
C GLY A 51 -8.28 8.98 8.54
N GLU A 52 -7.35 8.40 7.79
CA GLU A 52 -7.32 6.99 7.41
C GLU A 52 -6.49 6.16 8.40
N SER A 53 -6.94 4.95 8.72
CA SER A 53 -6.12 3.92 9.38
C SER A 53 -5.15 3.28 8.39
N ALA A 54 -4.11 2.59 8.90
CA ALA A 54 -3.24 1.77 8.05
C ALA A 54 -4.05 0.71 7.27
N ALA A 55 -5.06 0.10 7.90
CA ALA A 55 -5.95 -0.86 7.26
C ALA A 55 -6.79 -0.25 6.12
N ASP A 56 -7.24 0.99 6.24
CA ASP A 56 -7.97 1.69 5.16
C ASP A 56 -7.08 1.88 3.93
N VAL A 57 -5.83 2.31 4.16
CA VAL A 57 -4.83 2.50 3.11
C VAL A 57 -4.49 1.18 2.42
N VAL A 58 -4.25 0.11 3.20
CA VAL A 58 -4.03 -1.23 2.64
C VAL A 58 -5.24 -1.70 1.84
N SER A 59 -6.46 -1.48 2.33
CA SER A 59 -7.68 -1.90 1.65
C SER A 59 -7.84 -1.24 0.28
N ARG A 60 -7.51 0.06 0.15
CA ARG A 60 -7.53 0.73 -1.15
C ARG A 60 -6.39 0.30 -2.07
N LEU A 61 -5.20 0.06 -1.53
CA LEU A 61 -4.09 -0.47 -2.32
C LEU A 61 -4.41 -1.87 -2.88
N ALA A 62 -5.06 -2.73 -2.10
CA ALA A 62 -5.52 -4.03 -2.57
C ALA A 62 -6.51 -3.90 -3.73
N ARG A 63 -7.45 -2.94 -3.69
CA ARG A 63 -8.33 -2.64 -4.83
C ARG A 63 -7.57 -2.13 -6.05
N ALA A 64 -6.56 -1.28 -5.84
CA ALA A 64 -5.72 -0.79 -6.94
C ALA A 64 -4.97 -1.92 -7.62
N ILE A 65 -4.45 -2.89 -6.85
CA ILE A 65 -3.78 -4.08 -7.37
C ILE A 65 -4.75 -4.95 -8.15
N GLN A 66 -5.91 -5.27 -7.57
CA GLN A 66 -6.94 -6.04 -8.28
C GLN A 66 -7.33 -5.38 -9.60
N LEU A 67 -7.53 -4.07 -9.61
CA LEU A 67 -7.82 -3.30 -10.82
C LEU A 67 -6.71 -3.45 -11.88
N MET A 68 -5.45 -3.45 -11.46
CA MET A 68 -4.30 -3.62 -12.36
C MET A 68 -4.25 -5.04 -12.93
N GLU A 69 -4.43 -6.07 -12.09
CA GLU A 69 -4.46 -7.47 -12.50
C GLU A 69 -5.60 -7.76 -13.47
N ASP A 70 -6.78 -7.17 -13.25
CA ASP A 70 -7.94 -7.32 -14.15
C ASP A 70 -7.75 -6.58 -15.49
N SER A 71 -6.95 -5.51 -15.49
CA SER A 71 -6.78 -4.63 -16.66
C SER A 71 -5.60 -5.01 -17.56
N PHE A 72 -4.59 -5.71 -17.03
CA PHE A 72 -3.31 -5.89 -17.70
C PHE A 72 -2.77 -7.30 -17.50
N GLU A 73 -2.37 -7.95 -18.60
CA GLU A 73 -1.80 -9.30 -18.60
C GLU A 73 -0.55 -9.35 -19.48
N GLY A 74 0.45 -10.13 -19.07
CA GLY A 74 1.67 -10.37 -19.87
C GLY A 74 2.62 -9.17 -19.98
N CYS A 75 2.46 -8.14 -19.15
CA CYS A 75 3.32 -6.94 -19.14
C CYS A 75 3.82 -6.58 -17.73
N ALA A 76 4.87 -5.76 -17.66
CA ALA A 76 5.33 -5.16 -16.40
C ALA A 76 4.59 -3.85 -16.13
N ILE A 77 4.07 -3.69 -14.92
CA ILE A 77 3.39 -2.48 -14.47
C ILE A 77 4.31 -1.70 -13.53
N LEU A 78 4.54 -0.42 -13.82
CA LEU A 78 5.24 0.49 -12.91
C LEU A 78 4.21 1.26 -12.08
N VAL A 79 4.17 0.98 -10.77
CA VAL A 79 3.32 1.71 -9.82
C VAL A 79 4.09 2.92 -9.29
N VAL A 80 3.51 4.12 -9.46
CA VAL A 80 4.02 5.38 -8.91
C VAL A 80 3.02 5.88 -7.87
N SER A 81 3.48 6.11 -6.64
CA SER A 81 2.65 6.49 -5.49
C SER A 81 3.53 7.28 -4.50
N HIS A 82 3.16 7.28 -3.21
CA HIS A 82 3.79 8.06 -2.15
C HIS A 82 4.48 7.17 -1.11
N GLY A 83 5.14 7.78 -0.13
CA GLY A 83 5.95 7.06 0.85
C GLY A 83 5.14 6.08 1.69
N ASP A 84 4.10 6.55 2.37
CA ASP A 84 3.33 5.74 3.32
C ASP A 84 2.55 4.59 2.64
N PRO A 85 1.82 4.79 1.52
CA PRO A 85 1.12 3.72 0.83
C PRO A 85 2.07 2.65 0.28
N LEU A 86 3.23 3.06 -0.26
CA LEU A 86 4.21 2.08 -0.76
C LEU A 86 4.86 1.29 0.36
N GLN A 87 5.10 1.91 1.52
CA GLN A 87 5.62 1.23 2.69
C GLN A 87 4.61 0.22 3.26
N LEU A 88 3.34 0.60 3.38
CA LEU A 88 2.25 -0.30 3.80
C LEU A 88 2.06 -1.45 2.80
N LEU A 89 2.13 -1.17 1.50
CA LEU A 89 2.07 -2.21 0.48
C LEU A 89 3.23 -3.21 0.63
N GLN A 90 4.45 -2.73 0.81
CA GLN A 90 5.62 -3.59 1.04
C GLN A 90 5.45 -4.46 2.29
N THR A 91 4.95 -3.90 3.39
CA THR A 91 4.68 -4.64 4.63
C THR A 91 3.72 -5.81 4.38
N VAL A 92 2.60 -5.56 3.70
CA VAL A 92 1.59 -6.60 3.42
C VAL A 92 2.12 -7.66 2.46
N LEU A 93 2.82 -7.25 1.39
CA LEU A 93 3.42 -8.20 0.44
C LEU A 93 4.51 -9.08 1.08
N ASN A 94 5.30 -8.52 1.99
CA ASN A 94 6.31 -9.29 2.71
C ASN A 94 5.65 -10.30 3.67
N ALA A 95 4.63 -9.88 4.42
CA ALA A 95 3.88 -10.77 5.30
C ALA A 95 3.19 -11.90 4.53
N ALA A 96 2.61 -11.61 3.36
CA ALA A 96 1.99 -12.62 2.49
C ALA A 96 3.01 -13.67 2.02
N LYS A 97 4.20 -13.23 1.58
CA LYS A 97 5.30 -14.14 1.17
C LYS A 97 5.77 -15.04 2.30
N GLU A 98 5.88 -14.51 3.52
CA GLU A 98 6.27 -15.28 4.70
C GLU A 98 5.23 -16.35 5.06
N GLN A 99 3.94 -16.02 4.95
CA GLN A 99 2.85 -16.99 5.15
C GLN A 99 2.87 -18.11 4.10
N GLU A 100 3.10 -17.80 2.83
CA GLU A 100 3.25 -18.82 1.78
C GLU A 100 4.42 -19.77 2.07
N ALA A 101 5.57 -19.22 2.50
CA ALA A 101 6.72 -20.03 2.89
C ALA A 101 6.40 -20.94 4.08
N SER A 102 5.76 -20.41 5.13
CA SER A 102 5.36 -21.18 6.32
C SER A 102 4.38 -22.31 5.96
N ASN A 103 3.36 -22.02 5.15
CA ASN A 103 2.38 -23.02 4.72
C ASN A 103 3.04 -24.13 3.89
N CYS A 104 4.08 -23.83 3.10
CA CYS A 104 4.83 -24.84 2.34
C CYS A 104 5.58 -25.84 3.24
N PHE A 105 6.07 -25.40 4.42
CA PHE A 105 6.75 -26.28 5.37
C PHE A 105 5.80 -27.20 6.15
N ASP A 106 4.57 -26.76 6.43
CA ASP A 106 3.58 -27.57 7.16
C ASP A 106 3.03 -28.75 6.35
N PHE A 107 3.02 -28.67 5.01
CA PHE A 107 2.60 -29.79 4.15
C PHE A 107 3.72 -30.80 3.86
N ALA A 108 4.95 -30.57 4.34
CA ALA A 108 6.11 -31.43 4.12
C ALA A 108 6.48 -32.30 5.34
N SER A 109 5.68 -32.30 6.41
CA SER A 109 5.89 -33.08 7.64
C SER A 109 4.88 -34.21 7.83
#